data_AF-A0A2P4P6C6-F1
#
_entry.id   AF-A0A2P4P6C6-F1
#
_cell.length_a   1.000
_cell.length_b   1.000
_cell.length_c   1.000
_cell.angle_alpha   90.00
_cell.angle_beta   90.00
_cell.angle_gamma   90.00
#
_symmetry.space_group_name_H-M   'P 1'
#
loop_
_entity.id
_entity.type
_entity.pdbx_description
1 polymer ?
#
loop_
_entity_poly.entity_id
_entity_poly.type
_entity_poly.pdbx_seq_one_letter_code
_entity_poly.pdbx_strand_id
1 'polypeptide(L)' 'PVVHWSDIHVVGEIKRTDKNDNVNTDLELAGYVREIFGNQPTRRFVFGFTIYGASIRIWLFDRSGGIGSHAFSIHKD' A
#
# COMPACT_ATOMS: atom_id res chain seq x y z
N PRO A 1 -7.57 22.89 -1.96
CA PRO A 1 -8.48 21.73 -1.77
C PRO A 1 -8.03 20.92 -0.55
N VAL A 2 -8.97 20.64 0.37
CA VAL A 2 -8.71 19.75 1.52
C VAL A 2 -8.93 18.32 1.02
N VAL A 3 -7.99 17.42 1.27
CA VAL A 3 -8.09 15.99 0.90
C VAL A 3 -8.59 15.22 2.11
N HIS A 4 -9.64 14.42 1.94
CA HIS A 4 -10.17 13.54 2.98
C HIS A 4 -9.87 12.07 2.69
N TRP A 5 -9.84 11.23 3.72
CA TRP A 5 -9.67 9.78 3.55
C TRP A 5 -10.79 9.12 2.74
N SER A 6 -11.98 9.74 2.69
CA SER A 6 -13.07 9.35 1.80
C SER A 6 -12.72 9.44 0.31
N ASP A 7 -11.74 10.27 -0.05
CA ASP A 7 -11.40 10.59 -1.43
C ASP A 7 -10.24 9.72 -1.95
N ILE A 8 -9.60 8.94 -1.06
CA ILE A 8 -8.38 8.21 -1.38
C ILE A 8 -8.71 6.84 -1.98
N HIS A 9 -8.15 6.55 -3.17
CA HIS A 9 -8.34 5.28 -3.85
C HIS A 9 -7.14 4.33 -3.82
N VAL A 10 -5.93 4.85 -3.75
CA VAL A 10 -4.71 4.04 -3.72
C VAL A 10 -3.77 4.66 -2.71
N VAL A 11 -3.05 3.82 -1.98
CA VAL A 11 -2.01 4.25 -1.03
C VAL A 11 -0.70 3.61 -1.39
N GLY A 12 0.40 4.26 -1.03
CA GLY A 12 1.71 3.68 -1.25
C GLY A 12 2.70 4.12 -0.21
N GLU A 13 3.66 3.25 0.06
CA GLU A 13 4.83 3.55 0.88
C GLU A 13 6.06 3.60 -0.01
N ILE A 14 6.83 4.68 0.12
CA ILE A 14 8.04 4.90 -0.68
C ILE A 14 9.20 5.10 0.28
N LYS A 15 10.18 4.20 0.21
CA LYS A 15 11.41 4.28 0.98
C LYS A 15 12.61 4.17 0.05
N ARG A 16 13.68 4.88 0.40
CA ARG A 16 14.84 5.04 -0.49
C ARG A 16 15.69 3.78 -0.62
N THR A 17 15.73 2.93 0.40
CA THR A 17 16.57 1.73 0.43
C THR A 17 15.72 0.47 0.54
N ASP A 18 16.20 -0.57 -0.13
CA ASP A 18 15.80 -1.96 0.00
C ASP A 18 15.82 -2.50 1.43
N LYS A 19 16.65 -1.94 2.33
CA LYS A 19 16.64 -2.29 3.77
C LYS A 19 15.30 -2.02 4.45
N ASN A 20 14.42 -1.22 3.84
CA ASN A 20 13.08 -0.95 4.33
C ASN A 20 12.03 -1.96 3.82
N ASP A 21 12.39 -2.95 3.00
CA ASP A 21 11.49 -4.07 2.68
C ASP A 21 11.38 -4.99 3.89
N ASN A 22 10.55 -4.60 4.85
CA ASN A 22 10.31 -5.32 6.09
C ASN A 22 8.87 -5.13 6.58
N VAL A 23 8.50 -5.98 7.55
CA VAL A 23 7.14 -6.04 8.11
C VAL A 23 6.65 -4.69 8.64
N ASN A 24 7.53 -3.82 9.14
CA ASN A 24 7.09 -2.52 9.67
C ASN A 24 6.54 -1.63 8.55
N THR A 25 7.15 -1.61 7.37
CA THR A 25 6.62 -0.80 6.26
C THR A 25 5.35 -1.39 5.65
N ASP A 26 5.22 -2.72 5.66
CA ASP A 26 3.96 -3.37 5.28
C ASP A 26 2.83 -3.00 6.27
N LEU A 27 3.15 -2.88 7.57
CA LEU A 27 2.21 -2.42 8.60
C LEU A 27 1.86 -0.92 8.47
N GLU A 28 2.81 -0.07 8.08
CA GLU A 28 2.54 1.35 7.78
C GLU A 28 1.50 1.47 6.65
N LEU A 29 1.72 0.74 5.54
CA LEU A 29 0.77 0.70 4.43
C LEU A 29 -0.61 0.17 4.87
N ALA A 30 -0.64 -0.90 5.66
CA ALA A 30 -1.89 -1.46 6.21
C ALA A 30 -2.61 -0.46 7.13
N GLY A 31 -1.88 0.41 7.84
CA GLY A 31 -2.43 1.52 8.61
C GLY A 31 -3.22 2.49 7.73
N TYR A 32 -2.68 2.88 6.58
CA TYR A 32 -3.42 3.75 5.63
C TYR A 32 -4.63 3.06 5.02
N VAL A 33 -4.51 1.77 4.70
CA VAL A 33 -5.64 0.97 4.22
C VAL A 33 -6.77 0.91 5.26
N ARG A 34 -6.41 0.77 6.54
CA ARG A 34 -7.38 0.81 7.65
C ARG A 34 -8.14 2.14 7.68
N GLU A 35 -7.46 3.27 7.51
CA GLU A 35 -8.11 4.59 7.42
C GLU A 35 -9.09 4.68 6.24
N ILE A 36 -8.71 4.14 5.07
CA ILE A 36 -9.59 4.08 3.90
C ILE A 36 -10.84 3.25 4.20
N PHE A 37 -10.70 2.04 4.76
CA PHE A 37 -11.87 1.22 5.08
C PHE A 37 -12.77 1.84 6.15
N GLY A 38 -12.19 2.56 7.11
CA GLY A 38 -12.94 3.31 8.11
C GLY A 38 -13.78 4.44 7.52
N ASN A 39 -13.26 5.12 6.49
CA ASN A 39 -13.94 6.24 5.83
C ASN A 39 -14.78 5.83 4.60
N GLN A 40 -14.62 4.59 4.11
CA GLN A 40 -15.32 4.06 2.93
C GLN A 40 -15.95 2.68 3.24
N PRO A 41 -17.06 2.62 4.00
CA PRO A 41 -17.60 1.37 4.54
C PRO A 41 -18.19 0.41 3.49
N THR A 42 -18.47 0.86 2.27
CA THR A 42 -18.93 -0.02 1.17
C THR A 42 -17.78 -0.56 0.32
N ARG A 43 -16.55 -0.08 0.55
CA ARG A 43 -15.39 -0.48 -0.24
C ARG A 43 -14.97 -1.90 0.09
N ARG A 44 -14.83 -2.71 -0.97
CA ARG A 44 -14.49 -4.15 -0.86
C ARG A 44 -12.98 -4.40 -0.80
N PHE A 45 -12.22 -3.61 -1.55
CA PHE A 45 -10.76 -3.75 -1.61
C PHE A 45 -10.07 -2.40 -1.81
N VAL A 46 -8.81 -2.34 -1.41
CA VAL A 46 -7.91 -1.20 -1.61
C VAL A 46 -6.64 -1.72 -2.28
N PHE A 47 -6.26 -1.09 -3.38
CA PHE A 47 -4.94 -1.30 -3.95
C PHE A 47 -3.92 -0.47 -3.19
N GLY A 48 -2.76 -1.06 -2.96
CA GLY A 48 -1.60 -0.35 -2.46
C GLY A 48 -0.33 -0.76 -3.18
N PHE A 49 0.74 -0.04 -2.94
CA PHE A 49 2.07 -0.43 -3.43
C PHE A 49 3.15 -0.04 -2.44
N THR A 50 4.25 -0.78 -2.43
CA THR A 50 5.47 -0.36 -1.74
C THR A 50 6.60 -0.22 -2.75
N ILE A 51 7.37 0.85 -2.66
CA ILE A 51 8.58 1.09 -3.47
C ILE A 51 9.77 1.18 -2.52
N TYR A 52 10.74 0.30 -2.73
CA TYR A 52 11.99 0.24 -2.00
C TYR A 52 13.16 0.37 -2.97
N GLY A 53 13.75 1.56 -3.07
CA GLY A 53 14.76 1.84 -4.10
C GLY A 53 14.19 1.64 -5.51
N ALA A 54 14.67 0.62 -6.23
CA ALA A 54 14.21 0.25 -7.57
C ALA A 54 13.30 -0.99 -7.58
N SER A 55 12.87 -1.47 -6.42
CA SER A 55 11.96 -2.61 -6.27
C SER A 55 10.56 -2.12 -5.94
N ILE A 56 9.53 -2.70 -6.55
CA ILE A 56 8.13 -2.42 -6.27
C ILE A 56 7.37 -3.70 -5.93
N ARG A 57 6.43 -3.60 -4.98
CA ARG A 57 5.43 -4.64 -4.69
C ARG A 57 4.03 -4.05 -4.78
N ILE A 58 3.12 -4.75 -5.44
CA ILE A 58 1.71 -4.38 -5.51
C ILE A 58 0.94 -5.16 -4.47
N TRP A 59 -0.01 -4.50 -3.82
CA TRP A 59 -0.84 -5.07 -2.76
C TRP A 59 -2.31 -4.95 -3.10
N LEU A 60 -3.04 -6.02 -2.81
CA LEU A 60 -4.50 -6.02 -2.76
C LEU A 60 -4.91 -6.28 -1.32
N PHE A 61 -5.56 -5.28 -0.71
CA PHE A 61 -6.11 -5.42 0.63
C PHE A 61 -7.62 -5.58 0.58
N ASP A 62 -8.13 -6.49 1.41
CA ASP A 62 -9.53 -6.53 1.81
C ASP A 62 -9.63 -6.35 3.34
N ARG A 63 -10.78 -6.67 3.92
CA ARG A 63 -10.97 -6.54 5.39
C ARG A 63 -10.34 -7.67 6.20
N SER A 64 -9.89 -8.74 5.56
CA SER A 64 -9.19 -9.85 6.20
C SER A 64 -7.68 -9.65 6.25
N GLY A 65 -7.13 -8.85 5.33
CA GLY A 65 -5.70 -8.54 5.28
C GLY A 65 -5.24 -8.08 3.89
N GLY A 66 -3.94 -8.18 3.65
CA GLY A 66 -3.31 -7.83 2.37
C GLY A 66 -2.63 -9.04 1.73
N ILE A 67 -2.80 -9.19 0.42
CA ILE A 67 -2.03 -10.11 -0.41
C ILE A 67 -1.10 -9.26 -1.28
N GLY A 68 0.21 -9.49 -1.14
CA GLY A 68 1.24 -8.82 -1.91
C GLY A 68 1.72 -9.66 -3.09
N SER A 69 2.09 -9.00 -4.19
CA SER A 69 2.83 -9.64 -5.28
C SER A 69 4.23 -10.06 -4.84
N HIS A 70 4.94 -10.80 -5.70
CA HIS A 70 6.39 -10.79 -5.63
C HIS A 70 6.90 -9.37 -5.92
N ALA A 71 8.00 -8.99 -5.27
CA ALA A 71 8.66 -7.73 -5.58
C ALA A 71 9.39 -7.84 -6.92
N PHE A 72 9.30 -6.81 -7.75
CA PHE A 72 9.89 -6.78 -9.09
C PHE A 72 10.59 -5.44 -9.35
N SER A 73 11.51 -5.41 -10.31
CA SER A 73 12.34 -4.22 -10.53
C SER A 73 11.68 -3.27 -11.52
N ILE A 74 11.48 -2.01 -11.11
CA ILE A 74 10.91 -0.97 -11.97
C ILE A 74 11.74 -0.65 -13.23
N HIS A 75 12.99 -1.12 -13.28
CA HIS A 75 13.91 -0.86 -14.39
C HIS A 75 14.09 -2.07 -15.31
N LYS A 76 13.54 -3.23 -14.95
CA LYS A 76 13.75 -4.50 -15.70
C LYS A 76 12.46 -5.15 -16.17
N ASP A 77 11.38 -4.94 -15.42
CA ASP A 77 10.07 -5.55 -15.63
C ASP A 77 9.04 -4.48 -15.99
#